data_AF-A0A8B6HIC1-F1
#
_entry.id   AF-A0A8B6HIC1-F1
#
_cell.length_a   1.000
_cell.length_b   1.000
_cell.length_c   1.000
_cell.angle_alpha   90.00
_cell.angle_beta   90.00
_cell.angle_gamma   90.00
#
_symmetry.space_group_name_H-M   'P 1'
#
loop_
_entity.id
_entity.type
_entity.pdbx_description
1 polymer ?
#
loop_
_entity_poly.entity_id
_entity_poly.type
_entity_poly.pdbx_seq_one_letter_code
_entity_poly.pdbx_strand_id
1 'polypeptide(L)'
;MWPSISKGVPSSLRSEFIYNLDDSLVPTIGRAAIRMGDYKLIEGFAGAWNGWYPVPETAEDVTINEPKVDYYQLYNLRDDPYEHNNLHTKEHSMLEKMKERLQEYRKYIVPPLNRKPDPASNPNKYNGYWTPGWC
;
A
#
# COMPACT_ATOMS: atom_id res chain seq x y z
N MET A 1 -29.01 4.09 1.66
CA MET A 1 -28.27 4.38 0.41
C MET A 1 -27.42 5.63 0.61
N TRP A 2 -26.18 5.68 0.12
CA TRP A 2 -25.29 6.83 0.34
C TRP A 2 -25.78 8.09 -0.39
N PRO A 3 -25.77 9.28 0.26
CA PRO A 3 -26.22 10.54 -0.35
C PRO A 3 -25.53 10.86 -1.67
N SER A 4 -24.25 10.52 -1.82
CA SER A 4 -23.49 10.78 -3.05
C SER A 4 -23.98 9.98 -4.25
N ILE A 5 -24.51 8.78 -3.98
CA ILE A 5 -25.07 7.89 -4.99
C ILE A 5 -26.56 8.21 -5.22
N SER A 6 -27.30 8.53 -4.15
CA SER A 6 -28.75 8.72 -4.24
C SER A 6 -29.20 10.15 -4.57
N LYS A 7 -28.38 11.16 -4.28
CA LYS A 7 -28.73 12.58 -4.44
C LYS A 7 -27.77 13.34 -5.35
N GLY A 8 -26.73 12.68 -5.88
CA GLY A 8 -25.70 13.34 -6.69
C GLY A 8 -24.97 14.47 -5.96
N VAL A 9 -25.12 14.58 -4.63
CA VAL A 9 -24.37 15.54 -3.83
C VAL A 9 -22.92 15.07 -3.80
N PRO A 10 -21.92 15.98 -3.85
CA PRO A 10 -20.55 15.59 -3.61
C PRO A 10 -20.50 14.78 -2.32
N SER A 11 -19.97 13.55 -2.35
CA SER A 11 -19.48 12.91 -1.14
C SER A 11 -18.61 13.92 -0.42
N SER A 12 -18.60 13.89 0.93
CA SER A 12 -17.49 14.49 1.65
C SER A 12 -16.22 14.02 0.94
N LEU A 13 -15.48 14.93 0.31
CA LEU A 13 -14.25 14.58 -0.39
C LEU A 13 -13.45 13.77 0.62
N ARG A 14 -13.20 12.49 0.33
CA ARG A 14 -12.46 11.67 1.26
C ARG A 14 -11.07 12.29 1.36
N SER A 15 -10.83 13.00 2.45
CA SER A 15 -9.59 13.75 2.66
C SER A 15 -8.46 12.84 3.10
N GLU A 16 -8.76 11.58 3.43
CA GLU A 16 -7.78 10.63 3.93
C GLU A 16 -8.19 9.19 3.64
N PHE A 17 -7.21 8.34 3.32
CA PHE A 17 -7.39 6.90 3.30
C PHE A 17 -6.08 6.14 3.46
N ILE A 18 -6.20 4.90 3.91
CA ILE A 18 -5.10 3.96 4.08
C ILE A 18 -5.03 3.06 2.86
N TYR A 19 -3.85 2.88 2.28
CA TYR A 19 -3.58 1.90 1.24
C TYR A 19 -3.29 0.52 1.83
N ASN A 20 -2.41 0.50 2.82
CA ASN A 20 -2.01 -0.70 3.55
C ASN A 20 -1.67 -0.33 4.99
N LEU A 21 -1.91 -1.26 5.91
CA LEU A 21 -1.54 -1.12 7.31
C LEU A 21 -1.24 -2.52 7.88
N ASP A 22 0.03 -2.74 8.15
CA ASP A 22 0.61 -3.95 8.71
C ASP A 22 1.44 -3.56 9.95
N ASP A 23 1.29 -4.33 11.02
CA ASP A 23 2.04 -4.18 12.26
C ASP A 23 3.31 -5.07 12.28
N SER A 24 3.54 -5.86 11.24
CA SER A 24 4.74 -6.67 11.06
C SER A 24 6.01 -5.82 11.19
N LEU A 25 6.88 -6.27 12.08
CA LEU A 25 8.16 -5.63 12.38
C LEU A 25 9.29 -6.13 11.47
N VAL A 26 9.03 -7.14 10.64
CA VAL A 26 10.08 -7.72 9.80
C VAL A 26 10.41 -6.71 8.68
N PRO A 27 11.68 -6.24 8.59
CA PRO A 27 12.05 -5.10 7.75
C PRO A 27 11.95 -5.36 6.24
N THR A 28 11.60 -6.58 5.82
CA THR A 28 11.54 -7.02 4.42
C THR A 28 10.14 -6.97 3.81
N ILE A 29 9.11 -6.59 4.58
CA ILE A 29 7.73 -6.50 4.12
C ILE A 29 7.17 -5.11 4.44
N GLY A 30 6.48 -4.51 3.46
CA GLY A 30 5.93 -3.16 3.57
C GLY A 30 5.03 -3.00 4.78
N ARG A 31 5.12 -1.86 5.49
CA ARG A 31 4.47 -1.68 6.80
C ARG A 31 3.20 -0.87 6.70
N ALA A 32 3.24 0.31 6.11
CA ALA A 32 2.02 1.09 5.95
C ALA A 32 2.13 2.09 4.81
N ALA A 33 0.97 2.48 4.27
CA ALA A 33 0.87 3.66 3.43
C ALA A 33 -0.47 4.36 3.64
N ILE A 34 -0.43 5.69 3.75
CA ILE A 34 -1.59 6.55 3.96
C ILE A 34 -1.52 7.75 3.03
N ARG A 35 -2.68 8.18 2.52
CA ARG A 35 -2.84 9.46 1.84
C ARG A 35 -3.71 10.39 2.68
N MET A 36 -3.25 11.63 2.84
CA MET A 36 -3.95 12.70 3.53
C MET A 36 -3.89 13.96 2.65
N GLY A 37 -5.02 14.31 2.04
CA GLY A 37 -5.11 15.36 1.03
C GLY A 37 -4.21 15.05 -0.16
N ASP A 38 -3.28 15.96 -0.44
CA ASP A 38 -2.32 15.84 -1.52
C ASP A 38 -1.10 15.00 -1.14
N TYR A 39 -0.90 14.70 0.14
CA TYR A 39 0.29 13.98 0.61
C TYR A 39 0.07 12.47 0.70
N LYS A 40 1.11 11.72 0.35
CA LYS A 40 1.22 10.27 0.58
C LYS A 40 2.46 9.98 1.41
N LEU A 41 2.28 9.21 2.47
CA LEU A 41 3.36 8.65 3.28
C LEU A 41 3.41 7.14 3.08
N ILE A 42 4.60 6.62 2.81
CA ILE A 42 4.95 5.20 2.88
C ILE A 42 5.89 5.02 4.07
N GLU A 43 5.56 4.05 4.92
CA GLU A 43 6.40 3.58 6.02
C GLU A 43 6.87 2.16 5.72
N GLY A 44 8.18 1.96 5.67
CA GLY A 44 8.82 0.70 5.38
C GLY A 44 9.05 0.46 3.88
N PHE A 45 9.03 -0.81 3.49
CA PHE A 45 9.41 -1.25 2.15
C PHE A 45 8.26 -1.14 1.15
N ALA A 46 8.41 -0.32 0.11
CA ALA A 46 7.39 -0.12 -0.93
C ALA A 46 7.23 -1.33 -1.89
N GLY A 47 8.11 -2.34 -1.78
CA GLY A 47 8.16 -3.51 -2.66
C GLY A 47 9.46 -3.56 -3.45
N ALA A 48 9.80 -4.76 -3.97
CA ALA A 48 11.01 -4.98 -4.77
C ALA A 48 10.92 -4.35 -6.16
N TRP A 49 9.70 -4.11 -6.64
CA TRP A 49 9.40 -3.55 -7.96
C TRP A 49 8.85 -2.14 -7.81
N ASN A 50 9.67 -1.24 -7.30
CA ASN A 50 9.30 0.13 -6.94
C ASN A 50 9.78 1.19 -7.95
N GLY A 51 10.26 0.75 -9.11
CA GLY A 51 10.68 1.63 -10.21
C GLY A 51 9.52 2.02 -11.13
N TRP A 52 9.80 2.96 -12.02
CA TRP A 52 8.90 3.29 -13.13
C TRP A 52 9.18 2.36 -14.32
N TYR A 53 8.13 1.73 -14.86
CA TYR A 53 8.24 0.79 -15.97
C TYR A 53 7.68 1.41 -17.25
N PRO A 54 8.50 1.62 -18.30
CA PRO A 54 8.02 2.08 -19.60
C PRO A 54 7.10 1.07 -20.27
N VAL A 55 6.32 1.55 -21.24
CA VAL A 55 5.57 0.67 -22.14
C VAL A 55 6.59 -0.19 -22.91
N PRO A 56 6.39 -1.52 -23.01
CA PRO A 56 7.39 -2.43 -23.60
C PRO A 56 7.84 -2.05 -25.02
N GLU A 57 6.94 -1.50 -25.84
CA GLU A 57 7.24 -1.07 -27.22
C GLU A 57 8.18 0.14 -27.30
N THR A 58 8.31 0.89 -26.20
CA THR A 58 9.12 2.11 -26.10
C THR A 58 10.36 1.93 -25.22
N ALA A 59 10.54 0.74 -24.65
CA ALA A 59 11.59 0.47 -23.69
C ALA A 59 12.89 0.07 -24.41
N GLU A 60 13.89 0.94 -24.41
CA GLU A 60 15.29 0.49 -24.49
C GLU A 60 15.61 -0.32 -23.22
N ASP A 61 16.61 -1.22 -23.27
CA ASP A 61 16.99 -2.11 -22.16
C ASP A 61 17.04 -1.35 -20.81
N VAL A 62 15.97 -1.49 -20.02
CA VAL A 62 15.83 -0.78 -18.75
C VAL A 62 16.74 -1.47 -17.74
N THR A 63 17.87 -0.84 -17.42
CA THR A 63 18.68 -1.25 -16.28
C THR A 63 17.92 -0.87 -15.00
N ILE A 64 17.32 -1.88 -14.36
CA ILE A 64 16.66 -1.73 -13.07
C ILE A 64 17.77 -1.57 -12.01
N ASN A 65 18.22 -0.35 -11.78
CA ASN A 65 19.03 -0.07 -10.60
C ASN A 65 18.12 -0.18 -9.38
N GLU A 66 18.36 -1.14 -8.49
CA GLU A 66 17.62 -1.23 -7.22
C GLU A 66 17.83 0.08 -6.44
N PRO A 67 16.80 0.92 -6.30
CA PRO A 67 16.99 2.18 -5.59
C PRO A 67 17.14 1.88 -4.10
N LYS A 68 18.09 2.53 -3.45
CA LYS A 68 18.17 2.56 -1.99
C LYS A 68 16.92 3.27 -1.46
N VAL A 69 15.95 2.49 -0.98
CA VAL A 69 14.68 3.02 -0.52
C VAL A 69 14.81 3.50 0.91
N ASP A 70 14.48 4.76 1.16
CA ASP A 70 14.37 5.30 2.51
C ASP A 70 13.22 4.62 3.26
N TYR A 71 13.40 4.37 4.55
CA TYR A 71 12.36 3.76 5.38
C TYR A 71 11.09 4.63 5.44
N TYR A 72 11.22 5.96 5.35
CA TYR A 72 10.10 6.87 5.19
C TYR A 72 10.16 7.52 3.81
N GLN A 73 9.04 7.47 3.09
CA GLN A 73 8.89 8.17 1.83
C GLN A 73 7.65 9.06 1.89
N LEU A 74 7.84 10.37 1.68
CA LEU A 74 6.76 11.35 1.70
C LEU A 74 6.70 12.05 0.34
N TYR A 75 5.52 12.07 -0.28
CA TYR A 75 5.31 12.68 -1.59
C TYR A 75 4.11 13.61 -1.56
N ASN A 76 4.20 14.72 -2.27
CA ASN A 76 3.05 15.57 -2.57
C ASN A 76 2.54 15.17 -3.96
N LEU A 77 1.45 14.41 -4.03
CA LEU A 77 0.89 13.86 -5.25
C LEU A 77 0.23 14.91 -6.17
N ARG A 78 -0.01 16.12 -5.67
CA ARG A 78 -0.47 17.22 -6.52
C ARG A 78 0.64 17.71 -7.43
N ASP A 79 1.85 17.85 -6.87
CA ASP A 79 3.01 18.40 -7.56
C ASP A 79 3.92 17.29 -8.13
N ASP A 80 3.88 16.09 -7.54
CA ASP A 80 4.66 14.91 -7.89
C ASP A 80 3.77 13.65 -7.93
N PRO A 81 2.92 13.51 -8.97
CA PRO A 81 2.00 12.37 -9.10
C PRO A 81 2.72 11.03 -9.37
N TYR A 82 4.00 11.07 -9.73
CA TYR A 82 4.82 9.89 -10.07
C TYR A 82 5.82 9.51 -8.97
N GLU A 83 5.80 10.20 -7.83
CA GLU A 83 6.55 9.82 -6.62
C GLU A 83 8.07 9.81 -6.83
N HIS A 84 8.58 10.74 -7.64
CA HIS A 84 10.01 10.87 -7.93
C HIS A 84 10.79 11.60 -6.84
N ASN A 85 10.13 12.50 -6.10
CA ASN A 85 10.77 13.43 -5.17
C ASN A 85 10.38 13.12 -3.73
N ASN A 86 11.19 12.31 -3.04
CA ASN A 86 10.98 12.03 -1.62
C ASN A 86 11.23 13.30 -0.77
N LEU A 87 10.19 13.78 -0.08
CA LEU A 87 10.17 14.98 0.75
C LEU A 87 10.39 14.69 2.25
N HIS A 88 10.66 13.44 2.66
CA HIS A 88 10.68 13.08 4.07
C HIS A 88 11.68 13.90 4.92
N THR A 89 12.82 14.32 4.35
CA THR A 89 13.82 15.18 5.01
C THR A 89 13.53 16.68 4.87
N LYS A 90 12.60 17.08 4.01
CA LYS A 90 12.29 18.49 3.74
C LYS A 90 11.04 18.92 4.51
N GLU A 91 10.05 18.03 4.63
CA GLU A 91 8.74 18.35 5.21
C GLU A 91 8.47 17.57 6.51
N HIS A 92 9.32 17.77 7.51
CA HIS A 92 9.23 17.09 8.80
C HIS A 92 7.87 17.26 9.50
N SER A 93 7.25 18.45 9.42
CA SER A 93 5.96 18.69 10.07
C SER A 93 4.85 17.81 9.48
N MET A 94 4.82 17.65 8.15
CA MET A 94 3.84 16.78 7.49
C MET A 94 4.14 15.31 7.74
N LEU A 95 5.43 14.93 7.71
CA LEU A 95 5.87 13.57 8.03
C LEU A 95 5.38 13.13 9.42
N GLU A 96 5.64 13.93 10.46
CA GLU A 96 5.24 13.60 11.84
C GLU A 96 3.72 13.54 11.99
N LYS A 97 2.98 14.47 11.36
CA LYS A 97 1.52 14.45 11.35
C LYS A 97 0.96 13.15 10.76
N MET A 98 1.50 12.71 9.63
CA MET A 98 1.03 11.47 8.97
C MET A 98 1.47 10.21 9.73
N LYS A 99 2.64 10.24 10.39
CA LYS A 99 3.09 9.16 11.29
C LYS A 99 2.17 9.03 12.49
N GLU A 100 1.83 10.12 13.15
CA GLU A 100 0.88 10.13 14.28
C GLU A 100 -0.46 9.55 13.85
N ARG A 101 -0.95 9.96 12.68
CA ARG A 101 -2.20 9.43 12.13
C ARG A 101 -2.15 7.93 11.87
N LEU A 102 -1.05 7.40 11.33
CA LEU A 102 -0.85 5.95 11.19
C LEU A 102 -0.87 5.24 12.56
N GLN A 103 -0.26 5.83 13.59
CA GLN A 103 -0.29 5.27 14.96
C GLN A 103 -1.71 5.23 15.55
N GLU A 104 -2.55 6.22 15.25
CA GLU A 104 -3.95 6.17 15.64
C GLU A 104 -4.68 5.01 14.99
N TYR A 105 -4.45 4.77 13.70
CA TYR A 105 -5.05 3.65 12.98
C TYR A 105 -4.55 2.28 13.47
N ARG A 106 -3.28 2.18 13.88
CA ARG A 106 -2.70 0.95 14.45
C ARG A 106 -3.46 0.42 15.65
N LYS A 107 -4.09 1.29 16.45
CA LYS A 107 -4.91 0.90 17.61
C LYS A 107 -6.14 0.06 17.24
N TYR A 108 -6.53 0.07 15.97
CA TYR A 108 -7.71 -0.63 15.45
C TYR A 108 -7.36 -1.75 14.46
N ILE A 109 -6.08 -2.12 14.33
CA ILE A 109 -5.67 -3.24 13.49
C ILE A 109 -6.32 -4.53 13.99
N VAL A 110 -6.87 -5.28 13.05
CA VAL A 110 -7.26 -6.66 13.27
C VAL A 110 -6.11 -7.54 12.80
N PRO A 111 -5.63 -8.51 13.60
CA PRO A 111 -4.55 -9.39 13.20
C PRO A 111 -4.83 -10.09 11.86
N PRO A 112 -3.82 -10.28 11.01
CA PRO A 112 -4.00 -10.91 9.71
C PRO A 112 -4.42 -12.38 9.87
N LEU A 113 -5.37 -12.83 9.04
CA LEU A 113 -5.84 -14.21 9.02
C LEU A 113 -4.91 -15.13 8.19
N ASN A 114 -3.62 -15.13 8.51
CA ASN A 114 -2.61 -15.92 7.81
C ASN A 114 -2.55 -17.35 8.36
N ARG A 115 -3.59 -18.15 8.09
CA ARG A 115 -3.61 -19.57 8.48
C ARG A 115 -2.70 -20.38 7.56
N LYS A 116 -2.09 -21.44 8.11
CA LYS A 116 -1.36 -22.43 7.29
C LYS A 116 -2.33 -23.05 6.29
N PRO A 117 -1.91 -23.31 5.03
CA PRO A 117 -2.72 -24.04 4.08
C PRO A 117 -3.20 -25.37 4.69
N ASP A 118 -4.49 -25.65 4.55
CA ASP A 118 -5.06 -26.91 5.02
C ASP A 118 -4.59 -28.04 4.08
N PRO A 119 -3.91 -29.10 4.57
CA PRO A 119 -3.54 -30.23 3.72
C PRO A 119 -4.74 -30.89 3.01
N ALA A 120 -5.96 -30.76 3.55
CA ALA A 120 -7.18 -31.23 2.89
C ALA A 120 -7.46 -30.47 1.59
N SER A 121 -7.08 -29.20 1.46
CA SER A 121 -7.32 -28.38 0.27
C SER A 121 -6.43 -28.73 -0.93
N ASN A 122 -5.62 -29.80 -0.85
CA ASN A 122 -4.73 -30.21 -1.93
C ASN A 122 -5.53 -30.77 -3.13
N PRO A 123 -5.48 -30.13 -4.33
CA PRO A 123 -6.23 -30.58 -5.50
C PRO A 123 -5.92 -32.01 -5.95
N ASN A 124 -4.74 -32.55 -5.62
CA ASN A 124 -4.39 -33.94 -5.91
C ASN A 124 -5.33 -34.93 -5.20
N LYS A 125 -6.02 -34.52 -4.14
CA LYS A 125 -7.06 -35.32 -3.46
C LYS A 125 -8.42 -35.28 -4.18
N TYR A 126 -8.58 -34.43 -5.19
CA TYR A 126 -9.84 -34.18 -5.90
C TYR A 126 -9.64 -34.14 -7.42
N ASN A 127 -8.91 -35.11 -7.98
CA ASN A 127 -8.69 -35.25 -9.43
C ASN A 127 -8.09 -34.00 -10.10
N GLY A 128 -7.30 -33.20 -9.36
CA GLY A 128 -6.65 -31.99 -9.84
C GLY A 128 -7.53 -30.73 -9.79
N TYR A 129 -8.76 -30.81 -9.27
CA TYR A 129 -9.65 -29.65 -9.12
C TYR A 129 -9.50 -28.99 -7.76
N TRP A 130 -9.56 -27.66 -7.74
CA TRP A 130 -9.79 -26.91 -6.51
C TRP A 130 -11.25 -27.12 -6.08
N THR A 131 -11.46 -27.67 -4.89
CA THR A 131 -12.79 -27.90 -4.33
C THR A 131 -12.93 -27.13 -3.02
N PRO A 132 -14.17 -26.84 -2.56
CA PRO A 132 -14.38 -26.23 -1.24
C PRO A 132 -13.89 -27.11 -0.08
N GLY A 133 -13.55 -28.39 -0.32
CA GLY A 133 -12.97 -29.29 0.68
C GLY A 133 -13.97 -30.07 1.55
N TRP A 134 -15.28 -30.02 1.23
CA TRP A 134 -16.34 -30.72 1.97
C TRP A 134 -17.13 -31.63 1.01
N CYS A 135 -17.23 -32.92 1.34
CA CYS A 135 -18.27 -33.84 0.88
C CYS A 135 -18.90 -34.54 2.09
#